data_AF-A0A2H6HCR4-F1
#
_entry.id   AF-A0A2H6HCR4-F1
#
_cell.length_a   1.000
_cell.length_b   1.000
_cell.length_c   1.000
_cell.angle_alpha   90.00
_cell.angle_beta   90.00
_cell.angle_gamma   90.00
#
_symmetry.space_group_name_H-M   'P 1'
#
loop_
_entity.id
_entity.type
_entity.pdbx_description
1 polymer ?
#
loop_
_entity_poly.entity_id
_entity_poly.type
_entity_poly.pdbx_seq_one_letter_code
_entity_poly.pdbx_strand_id
1 'polypeptide(L)'
;MDGLVALRGERIRAVRYLIPSSSDDFTVGTLEHSHEASTGIELETYSSVVLSLVWKMQGVCEGLAIGIFPASTFERARRLRAFDVTSLDQWQARVGSAIVEVGAAWHVPADGCPLTLWSLRLMFDSGTAVTICLGEQRSGVGLCYMPDSVLAIFDRSLAESFWSCPGLMDSRLVCLSWHGGTCPGLAEGWVFRGFPDVDCPDRGGCERRRTRSFGAAISSGWSRDRCSW
;
A
#
# COMPACT_ATOMS: atom_id res chain seq x y z
N MET A 1 -14.90 -1.60 5.77
CA MET A 1 -14.26 -0.26 5.75
C MET A 1 -14.40 0.46 7.08
N ASP A 2 -15.37 0.11 7.93
CA ASP A 2 -15.62 0.74 9.24
C ASP A 2 -14.40 0.79 10.18
N GLY A 3 -13.51 -0.20 10.09
CA GLY A 3 -12.30 -0.24 10.92
C GLY A 3 -11.33 0.92 10.68
N LEU A 4 -11.16 1.40 9.44
CA LEU A 4 -10.26 2.54 9.15
C LEU A 4 -10.82 3.86 9.68
N VAL A 5 -12.15 4.02 9.63
CA VAL A 5 -12.84 5.19 10.19
C VAL A 5 -12.70 5.21 11.72
N ALA A 6 -12.70 4.03 12.35
CA ALA A 6 -12.51 3.91 13.80
C ALA A 6 -11.13 4.38 14.30
N LEU A 7 -10.15 4.55 13.42
CA LEU A 7 -8.86 5.14 13.77
C LEU A 7 -8.93 6.65 13.97
N ARG A 8 -9.99 7.33 13.51
CA ARG A 8 -10.12 8.78 13.68
C ARG A 8 -10.31 9.13 15.16
N GLY A 9 -9.56 10.10 15.64
CA GLY A 9 -9.49 10.50 17.04
C GLY A 9 -8.47 9.70 17.86
N GLU A 10 -7.98 8.57 17.35
CA GLU A 10 -6.92 7.81 18.00
C GLU A 10 -5.60 8.58 18.01
N ARG A 11 -4.84 8.41 19.10
CA ARG A 11 -3.53 9.05 19.27
C ARG A 11 -2.45 8.00 19.25
N ILE A 12 -1.40 8.21 18.46
CA ILE A 12 -0.28 7.28 18.39
C ILE A 12 0.47 7.30 19.71
N ARG A 13 0.67 6.12 20.30
CA ARG A 13 1.47 5.89 21.50
C ARG A 13 2.84 5.32 21.18
N ALA A 14 2.89 4.31 20.30
CA ALA A 14 4.12 3.64 19.94
C ALA A 14 4.09 3.19 18.48
N VAL A 15 5.27 3.08 17.88
CA VAL A 15 5.46 2.65 16.49
C VAL A 15 6.56 1.61 16.42
N ARG A 16 6.30 0.54 15.67
CA ARG A 16 7.24 -0.57 15.52
C ARG A 16 7.37 -0.98 14.07
N TYR A 17 8.60 -1.26 13.65
CA TYR A 17 8.87 -1.87 12.36
C TYR A 17 9.01 -3.38 12.49
N LEU A 18 8.42 -4.08 11.52
CA LEU A 18 8.38 -5.52 11.46
C LEU A 18 9.40 -6.04 10.48
N ILE A 19 10.20 -6.99 10.94
CA ILE A 19 11.17 -7.71 10.12
C ILE A 19 11.06 -9.22 10.34
N PRO A 20 11.55 -10.04 9.39
CA PRO A 20 11.61 -11.49 9.57
C PRO A 20 12.47 -11.86 10.78
N SER A 21 12.02 -12.81 11.59
CA SER A 21 12.77 -13.26 12.78
C SER A 21 14.13 -13.88 12.47
N SER A 22 14.37 -14.28 11.23
CA SER A 22 15.63 -14.85 10.73
C SER A 22 16.65 -13.81 10.27
N SER A 23 16.28 -12.54 10.19
CA SER A 23 17.20 -11.46 9.82
C SER A 23 17.89 -10.98 11.10
N ASP A 24 19.21 -11.10 11.21
CA ASP A 24 19.94 -10.74 12.44
C ASP A 24 20.27 -9.24 12.53
N ASP A 25 20.37 -8.54 11.39
CA ASP A 25 20.69 -7.12 11.33
C ASP A 25 19.44 -6.29 10.98
N PHE A 26 19.05 -5.42 11.91
CA PHE A 26 18.07 -4.37 11.64
C PHE A 26 18.78 -3.03 11.51
N THR A 27 18.89 -2.53 10.29
CA THR A 27 19.18 -1.12 10.03
C THR A 27 17.92 -0.49 9.47
N VAL A 28 17.45 0.59 10.10
CA VAL A 28 16.41 1.41 9.48
C VAL A 28 17.03 2.04 8.25
N GLY A 29 16.52 1.72 7.06
CA GLY A 29 16.83 2.49 5.87
C GLY A 29 16.26 3.88 6.04
N THR A 30 17.10 4.83 6.44
CA THR A 30 16.72 6.23 6.62
C THR A 30 17.19 7.03 5.41
N LEU A 31 16.23 7.55 4.66
CA LEU A 31 16.40 8.78 3.92
C LEU A 31 15.78 9.88 4.76
N GLU A 32 16.24 11.12 4.58
CA GLU A 32 15.90 12.29 5.43
C GLU A 32 14.39 12.40 5.75
N HIS A 33 13.53 11.96 4.82
CA HIS A 33 12.07 12.07 4.93
C HIS A 33 11.30 10.75 4.79
N SER A 34 11.98 9.61 4.87
CA SER A 34 11.33 8.30 4.77
C SER A 34 12.11 7.20 5.46
N HIS A 35 11.37 6.23 5.98
CA HIS A 35 11.92 5.03 6.56
C HIS A 35 11.48 3.80 5.78
N GLU A 36 12.33 2.79 5.72
CA GLU A 36 12.00 1.48 5.16
C GLU A 36 11.90 0.42 6.26
N ALA A 37 10.84 -0.38 6.20
CA ALA A 37 10.62 -1.57 7.02
C ALA A 37 10.46 -2.78 6.12
N SER A 38 11.24 -3.85 6.37
CA SER A 38 11.32 -5.01 5.47
C SER A 38 10.04 -5.84 5.38
N THR A 39 9.07 -5.66 6.29
CA THR A 39 7.84 -6.48 6.26
C THR A 39 6.59 -5.71 6.64
N GLY A 40 6.67 -4.75 7.55
CA GLY A 40 5.49 -4.02 7.98
C GLY A 40 5.71 -3.00 9.07
N ILE A 41 4.64 -2.34 9.45
CA ILE A 41 4.61 -1.29 10.47
C ILE A 41 3.42 -1.55 11.40
N GLU A 42 3.66 -1.48 12.70
CA GLU A 42 2.63 -1.48 13.74
C GLU A 42 2.54 -0.09 14.38
N LEU A 43 1.33 0.42 14.52
CA LEU A 43 1.02 1.65 15.25
C LEU A 43 0.11 1.27 16.42
N GLU A 44 0.60 1.47 17.64
CA GLU A 44 -0.18 1.31 18.85
C GLU A 44 -0.72 2.66 19.29
N THR A 45 -1.99 2.73 19.67
CA THR A 45 -2.65 3.94 20.12
C THR A 45 -2.77 4.01 21.64
N TYR A 46 -3.08 5.19 22.18
CA TYR A 46 -3.34 5.36 23.62
C TYR A 46 -4.59 4.62 24.11
N SER A 47 -5.57 4.33 23.25
CA SER A 47 -6.73 3.49 23.58
C SER A 47 -6.40 1.99 23.55
N SER A 48 -5.12 1.64 23.39
CA SER A 48 -4.65 0.26 23.26
C SER A 48 -5.26 -0.45 22.04
N VAL A 49 -5.38 0.27 20.92
CA VAL A 49 -5.61 -0.33 19.60
C VAL A 49 -4.29 -0.45 18.87
N VAL A 50 -4.08 -1.56 18.16
CA VAL A 50 -2.93 -1.78 17.29
C VAL A 50 -3.42 -1.84 15.84
N LEU A 51 -2.95 -0.89 15.02
CA LEU A 51 -3.02 -0.94 13.57
C LEU A 51 -1.74 -1.63 13.05
N SER A 52 -1.91 -2.75 12.35
CA SER A 52 -0.83 -3.51 11.73
C SER A 52 -0.97 -3.43 10.21
N LEU A 53 0.08 -2.98 9.54
CA LEU A 53 0.21 -2.90 8.08
C LEU A 53 1.36 -3.79 7.67
N VAL A 54 1.07 -4.88 6.97
CA VAL A 54 2.06 -5.92 6.65
C VAL A 54 2.02 -6.21 5.17
N TRP A 55 3.18 -6.15 4.51
CA TRP A 55 3.31 -6.60 3.14
C TRP A 55 2.99 -8.11 3.05
N LYS A 56 2.14 -8.46 2.09
CA LYS A 56 1.80 -9.84 1.73
C LYS A 56 1.90 -10.02 0.23
N MET A 57 2.27 -11.22 -0.16
CA MET A 57 2.27 -11.67 -1.55
C MET A 57 1.69 -13.07 -1.64
N GLN A 58 0.85 -13.30 -2.64
CA GLN A 58 0.40 -14.62 -3.03
C GLN A 58 0.63 -14.79 -4.54
N GLY A 59 1.66 -15.55 -4.90
CA GLY A 59 2.11 -15.63 -6.29
C GLY A 59 2.63 -14.27 -6.75
N VAL A 60 1.97 -13.66 -7.74
CA VAL A 60 2.30 -12.32 -8.26
C VAL A 60 1.36 -11.23 -7.73
N CYS A 61 0.49 -11.55 -6.78
CA CYS A 61 -0.46 -10.59 -6.21
C CYS A 61 0.05 -10.08 -4.87
N GLU A 62 0.71 -8.92 -4.86
CA GLU A 62 1.10 -8.21 -3.65
C GLU A 62 -0.01 -7.31 -3.07
N GLY A 63 0.19 -6.91 -1.81
CA GLY A 63 -0.61 -5.87 -1.18
C GLY A 63 -0.17 -5.61 0.26
N LEU A 64 -0.64 -4.49 0.81
CA LEU A 64 -0.65 -4.22 2.24
C LEU A 64 -1.86 -4.91 2.88
N ALA A 65 -1.61 -5.94 3.67
CA ALA A 65 -2.60 -6.45 4.59
C ALA A 65 -2.76 -5.47 5.76
N ILE A 66 -3.99 -5.14 6.09
CA ILE A 66 -4.33 -4.29 7.22
C ILE A 66 -5.05 -5.09 8.30
N GLY A 67 -4.66 -4.90 9.55
CA GLY A 67 -5.35 -5.42 10.72
C GLY A 67 -5.47 -4.37 11.80
N ILE A 68 -6.61 -4.34 12.48
CA ILE A 68 -6.89 -3.43 13.59
C ILE A 68 -7.40 -4.27 14.74
N PHE A 69 -6.66 -4.25 15.85
CA PHE A 69 -6.88 -5.17 16.96
C PHE A 69 -6.80 -4.44 18.29
N PRO A 70 -7.59 -4.84 19.31
CA PRO A 70 -7.26 -4.51 20.68
C PRO A 70 -5.87 -5.08 21.03
N ALA A 71 -5.00 -4.27 21.64
CA ALA A 71 -3.64 -4.65 22.01
C ALA A 71 -3.60 -5.88 22.94
N SER A 72 -4.65 -6.07 23.76
CA SER A 72 -4.81 -7.23 24.63
C SER A 72 -5.01 -8.55 23.88
N THR A 73 -5.46 -8.49 22.62
CA THR A 73 -5.73 -9.64 21.76
C THR A 73 -4.77 -9.71 20.57
N PHE A 74 -3.89 -8.72 20.45
CA PHE A 74 -2.98 -8.61 19.33
C PHE A 74 -1.83 -9.59 19.50
N GLU A 75 -1.91 -10.69 18.75
CA GLU A 75 -0.83 -11.65 18.64
C GLU A 75 -0.05 -11.41 17.35
N ARG A 76 1.20 -10.98 17.49
CA ARG A 76 2.09 -10.85 16.34
C ARG A 76 2.37 -12.22 15.74
N ALA A 77 2.45 -12.28 14.41
CA ALA A 77 2.87 -13.49 13.72
C ALA A 77 4.25 -13.95 14.26
N ARG A 78 4.34 -15.21 14.69
CA ARG A 78 5.54 -15.82 15.31
C ARG A 78 6.86 -15.63 14.54
N ARG A 79 6.77 -15.38 13.22
CA ARG A 79 7.92 -15.20 12.33
C ARG A 79 8.36 -13.74 12.16
N LEU A 80 7.75 -12.81 12.89
CA LEU A 80 8.08 -11.39 12.83
C LEU A 80 8.63 -10.91 14.17
N ARG A 81 9.75 -10.19 14.12
CA ARG A 81 10.26 -9.38 15.22
C ARG A 81 9.81 -7.94 15.03
N ALA A 82 9.64 -7.23 16.14
CA ALA A 82 9.33 -5.81 16.12
C ALA A 82 10.46 -5.01 16.74
N PHE A 83 10.83 -3.94 16.05
CA PHE A 83 11.80 -2.96 16.53
C PHE A 83 11.06 -1.68 16.83
N ASP A 84 11.20 -1.20 18.06
CA ASP A 84 10.61 0.06 18.48
C ASP A 84 11.35 1.22 17.80
N VAL A 85 10.58 2.03 17.07
CA VAL A 85 11.07 3.21 16.35
C VAL A 85 10.36 4.48 16.81
N THR A 86 9.64 4.40 17.93
CA THR A 86 8.84 5.50 18.48
C THR A 86 9.67 6.75 18.75
N SER A 87 10.93 6.56 19.16
CA SER A 87 11.85 7.65 19.51
C SER A 87 12.59 8.25 18.31
N LEU A 88 12.38 7.78 17.08
CA LEU A 88 12.96 8.42 15.90
C LEU A 88 12.25 9.75 15.63
N ASP A 89 13.01 10.80 15.30
CA ASP A 89 12.52 12.18 15.17
C ASP A 89 11.21 12.30 14.37
N GLN A 90 11.12 11.61 13.23
CA GLN A 90 9.93 11.64 12.38
C GLN A 90 8.70 11.04 13.07
N TRP A 91 8.86 9.96 13.86
CA TRP A 91 7.76 9.38 14.63
C TRP A 91 7.47 10.16 15.90
N GLN A 92 8.49 10.64 16.59
CA GLN A 92 8.35 11.42 17.82
C GLN A 92 7.49 12.66 17.60
N ALA A 93 7.62 13.33 16.45
CA ALA A 93 6.77 14.46 16.07
C ALA A 93 5.27 14.12 15.91
N ARG A 94 4.92 12.83 15.81
CA ARG A 94 3.55 12.33 15.59
C ARG A 94 2.99 11.58 16.82
N VAL A 95 3.83 11.18 17.76
CA VAL A 95 3.40 10.57 19.03
C VAL A 95 2.52 11.57 19.80
N GLY A 96 1.39 11.09 20.32
CA GLY A 96 0.40 11.88 21.05
C GLY A 96 -0.56 12.70 20.17
N SER A 97 -0.24 12.87 18.88
CA SER A 97 -1.10 13.56 17.91
C SER A 97 -2.30 12.69 17.52
N ALA A 98 -3.48 13.29 17.39
CA ALA A 98 -4.69 12.59 17.02
C ALA A 98 -4.77 12.41 15.50
N ILE A 99 -5.17 11.22 15.04
CA ILE A 99 -5.46 10.94 13.64
C ILE A 99 -6.78 11.64 13.28
N VAL A 100 -6.75 12.63 12.39
CA VAL A 100 -7.94 13.38 11.96
C VAL A 100 -8.50 12.85 10.64
N GLU A 101 -7.63 12.28 9.80
CA GLU A 101 -8.02 11.76 8.50
C GLU A 101 -7.21 10.51 8.15
N VAL A 102 -7.86 9.60 7.44
CA VAL A 102 -7.28 8.36 6.91
C VAL A 102 -7.67 8.24 5.46
N GLY A 103 -6.67 8.16 4.58
CA GLY A 103 -6.82 7.88 3.15
C GLY A 103 -6.21 6.53 2.81
N ALA A 104 -6.77 5.84 1.81
CA ALA A 104 -6.28 4.55 1.35
C ALA A 104 -6.28 4.54 -0.18
N ALA A 105 -5.24 3.97 -0.78
CA ALA A 105 -5.19 3.80 -2.23
C ALA A 105 -4.96 2.31 -2.58
N TRP A 106 -5.56 1.91 -3.71
CA TRP A 106 -5.68 0.53 -4.12
C TRP A 106 -5.07 0.33 -5.52
N HIS A 107 -4.67 -0.87 -5.85
CA HIS A 107 -4.14 -1.17 -7.19
C HIS A 107 -4.40 -2.62 -7.56
N VAL A 108 -4.23 -2.93 -8.84
CA VAL A 108 -4.19 -4.31 -9.31
C VAL A 108 -2.72 -4.63 -9.61
N PRO A 109 -2.06 -5.47 -8.79
CA PRO A 109 -0.65 -5.82 -8.95
C PRO A 109 -0.24 -6.27 -10.36
N ALA A 110 -1.01 -7.23 -10.88
CA ALA A 110 -0.79 -7.87 -12.15
C ALA A 110 -2.13 -8.36 -12.73
N ASP A 111 -2.15 -8.67 -14.03
CA ASP A 111 -3.35 -9.22 -14.67
C ASP A 111 -3.83 -10.49 -13.96
N GLY A 112 -5.12 -10.50 -13.63
CA GLY A 112 -5.74 -11.60 -12.89
C GLY A 112 -5.64 -11.49 -11.37
N CYS A 113 -4.91 -10.51 -10.82
CA CYS A 113 -4.93 -10.22 -9.40
C CYS A 113 -6.20 -9.47 -8.97
N PRO A 114 -6.67 -9.66 -7.73
CA PRO A 114 -7.69 -8.80 -7.16
C PRO A 114 -7.17 -7.39 -6.93
N LEU A 115 -8.08 -6.44 -6.71
CA LEU A 115 -7.74 -5.12 -6.20
C LEU A 115 -7.20 -5.25 -4.77
N THR A 116 -5.96 -4.80 -4.53
CA THR A 116 -5.28 -4.85 -3.23
C THR A 116 -4.92 -3.45 -2.74
N LEU A 117 -4.78 -3.30 -1.42
CA LEU A 117 -4.36 -2.04 -0.81
C LEU A 117 -2.87 -1.85 -1.07
N TRP A 118 -2.44 -0.69 -1.56
CA TRP A 118 -1.01 -0.40 -1.78
C TRP A 118 -0.47 0.71 -0.90
N SER A 119 -1.33 1.64 -0.45
CA SER A 119 -0.94 2.69 0.49
C SER A 119 -2.05 3.12 1.44
N LEU A 120 -1.64 3.60 2.61
CA LEU A 120 -2.47 4.20 3.64
C LEU A 120 -1.83 5.53 4.08
N ARG A 121 -2.58 6.62 4.03
CA ARG A 121 -2.15 7.93 4.52
C ARG A 121 -2.90 8.27 5.81
N LEU A 122 -2.16 8.63 6.84
CA LEU A 122 -2.69 9.15 8.10
C LEU A 122 -2.35 10.64 8.19
N MET A 123 -3.36 11.46 8.48
CA MET A 123 -3.17 12.88 8.77
C MET A 123 -3.44 13.15 10.24
N PHE A 124 -2.63 14.00 10.84
CA PHE A 124 -2.67 14.30 12.26
C PHE A 124 -3.18 15.72 12.53
N ASP A 125 -3.73 15.95 13.72
CA ASP A 125 -4.17 17.26 14.22
C ASP A 125 -3.03 18.29 14.29
N SER A 126 -1.78 17.84 14.39
CA SER A 126 -0.57 18.67 14.27
C SER A 126 -0.33 19.24 12.87
N GLY A 127 -1.13 18.86 11.87
CA GLY A 127 -0.94 19.22 10.46
C GLY A 127 0.10 18.37 9.74
N THR A 128 0.75 17.45 10.45
CA THR A 128 1.67 16.47 9.86
C THR A 128 0.91 15.29 9.23
N ALA A 129 1.59 14.53 8.37
CA ALA A 129 1.03 13.30 7.80
C ALA A 129 2.10 12.21 7.71
N VAL A 130 1.67 10.96 7.60
CA VAL A 130 2.54 9.86 7.18
C VAL A 130 1.81 9.02 6.14
N THR A 131 2.51 8.67 5.07
CA THR A 131 2.04 7.74 4.05
C THR A 131 2.81 6.44 4.21
N ILE A 132 2.09 5.35 4.48
CA ILE A 132 2.62 4.00 4.57
C ILE A 132 2.27 3.27 3.28
N CYS A 133 3.25 2.80 2.52
CA CYS A 133 3.02 2.20 1.20
C CYS A 133 4.00 1.05 0.91
N LEU A 134 3.67 0.22 -0.08
CA LEU A 134 4.66 -0.69 -0.67
C LEU A 134 5.71 0.12 -1.44
N GLY A 135 6.98 -0.23 -1.24
CA GLY A 135 8.09 0.46 -1.88
C GLY A 135 9.44 0.17 -1.24
N GLU A 136 10.49 0.65 -1.90
CA GLU A 136 11.87 0.54 -1.46
C GLU A 136 12.64 1.85 -1.65
N GLN A 137 13.70 2.01 -0.88
CA GLN A 137 14.72 3.03 -1.08
C GLN A 137 15.83 2.49 -1.98
N ARG A 138 16.04 3.12 -3.15
CA ARG A 138 17.14 2.75 -4.05
C ARG A 138 18.15 3.88 -4.18
N SER A 139 19.42 3.54 -3.94
CA SER A 139 20.54 4.46 -4.11
C SER A 139 20.55 5.08 -5.52
N GLY A 140 20.61 6.41 -5.60
CA GLY A 140 20.62 7.18 -6.85
C GLY A 140 19.28 7.33 -7.57
N VAL A 141 18.22 6.63 -7.12
CA VAL A 141 16.86 6.72 -7.70
C VAL A 141 15.87 7.36 -6.70
N GLY A 142 16.13 7.22 -5.40
CA GLY A 142 15.23 7.67 -4.35
C GLY A 142 14.19 6.60 -4.01
N LEU A 143 12.98 7.03 -3.69
CA LEU A 143 11.88 6.12 -3.38
C LEU A 143 11.27 5.58 -4.66
N CYS A 144 11.03 4.27 -4.73
CA CYS A 144 10.26 3.74 -5.83
C CYS A 144 9.39 2.54 -5.44
N TYR A 145 8.32 2.32 -6.21
CA TYR A 145 7.42 1.21 -5.98
C TYR A 145 8.12 -0.13 -6.27
N MET A 146 8.25 -0.94 -5.23
CA MET A 146 8.65 -2.34 -5.28
C MET A 146 7.93 -3.09 -4.18
N PRO A 147 7.47 -4.32 -4.45
CA PRO A 147 6.63 -5.02 -3.52
C PRO A 147 7.39 -5.62 -2.33
N ASP A 148 8.72 -5.59 -2.23
CA ASP A 148 9.42 -6.40 -1.21
C ASP A 148 9.64 -5.69 0.15
N SER A 149 9.20 -4.43 0.28
CA SER A 149 9.32 -3.62 1.50
C SER A 149 8.12 -2.70 1.72
N VAL A 150 8.03 -2.16 2.95
CA VAL A 150 7.04 -1.16 3.37
C VAL A 150 7.76 0.14 3.72
N LEU A 151 7.39 1.24 3.06
CA LEU A 151 7.88 2.57 3.34
C LEU A 151 6.94 3.32 4.28
N ALA A 152 7.52 4.12 5.19
CA ALA A 152 6.86 5.23 5.85
C ALA A 152 7.43 6.54 5.31
N ILE A 153 6.63 7.31 4.58
CA ILE A 153 7.00 8.58 3.97
C ILE A 153 6.40 9.71 4.80
N PHE A 154 7.24 10.60 5.30
CA PHE A 154 6.85 11.68 6.21
C PHE A 154 6.72 13.04 5.52
N ASP A 155 7.38 13.22 4.38
CA ASP A 155 7.23 14.39 3.53
C ASP A 155 6.05 14.23 2.55
N ARG A 156 5.24 15.28 2.46
CA ARG A 156 4.04 15.28 1.63
C ARG A 156 4.39 15.28 0.14
N SER A 157 5.34 16.11 -0.26
CA SER A 157 5.69 16.29 -1.67
C SER A 157 6.27 15.00 -2.24
N LEU A 158 7.13 14.33 -1.46
CA LEU A 158 7.71 13.03 -1.76
C LEU A 158 6.64 11.93 -1.85
N ALA A 159 5.66 11.92 -0.94
CA ALA A 159 4.55 10.95 -1.02
C ALA A 159 3.65 11.19 -2.25
N GLU A 160 3.43 12.44 -2.64
CA GLU A 160 2.63 12.80 -3.81
C GLU A 160 3.37 12.56 -5.13
N SER A 161 4.70 12.64 -5.12
CA SER A 161 5.56 12.31 -6.25
C SER A 161 6.03 10.85 -6.25
N PHE A 162 5.52 10.00 -5.37
CA PHE A 162 5.91 8.59 -5.32
C PHE A 162 5.12 7.80 -6.37
N TRP A 163 5.83 7.25 -7.35
CA TRP A 163 5.27 6.43 -8.43
C TRP A 163 6.21 5.27 -8.80
N SER A 164 5.79 4.44 -9.76
CA SER A 164 6.51 3.25 -10.22
C SER A 164 7.97 3.52 -10.59
N CYS A 165 8.90 2.63 -10.21
CA CYS A 165 10.30 2.76 -10.63
C CYS A 165 10.38 2.80 -12.19
N PRO A 166 11.09 3.76 -12.80
CA PRO A 166 11.27 3.80 -14.24
C PRO A 166 11.83 2.47 -14.77
N GLY A 167 11.11 1.84 -15.71
CA GLY A 167 11.54 0.62 -16.40
C GLY A 167 11.24 -0.72 -15.68
N LEU A 168 10.49 -0.73 -14.56
CA LEU A 168 10.26 -1.97 -13.81
C LEU A 168 8.84 -2.53 -13.81
N MET A 169 7.77 -1.77 -14.12
CA MET A 169 6.41 -2.33 -14.22
C MET A 169 5.43 -1.46 -15.03
N ASP A 170 4.44 -2.11 -15.64
CA ASP A 170 3.23 -1.56 -16.26
C ASP A 170 2.03 -1.74 -15.29
N SER A 171 2.22 -1.37 -14.01
CA SER A 171 1.21 -1.54 -12.97
C SER A 171 0.19 -0.39 -13.02
N ARG A 172 -1.09 -0.74 -13.11
CA ARG A 172 -2.19 0.25 -13.09
C ARG A 172 -2.52 0.61 -11.64
N LEU A 173 -1.88 1.67 -11.14
CA LEU A 173 -2.22 2.26 -9.85
C LEU A 173 -3.59 2.97 -9.94
N VAL A 174 -4.50 2.62 -9.04
CA VAL A 174 -5.83 3.26 -8.95
C VAL A 174 -5.90 4.06 -7.66
N CYS A 175 -5.57 5.36 -7.74
CA CYS A 175 -5.73 6.25 -6.61
C CYS A 175 -7.23 6.55 -6.40
N LEU A 176 -7.86 5.83 -5.47
CA LEU A 176 -9.20 6.19 -4.97
C LEU A 176 -9.00 7.19 -3.83
N SER A 177 -8.97 8.48 -4.12
CA SER A 177 -9.02 9.50 -3.08
C SER A 177 -10.42 9.51 -2.43
N TRP A 178 -10.46 9.52 -1.10
CA TRP A 178 -11.69 9.72 -0.34
C TRP A 178 -11.83 11.21 -0.02
N HIS A 179 -12.81 11.88 -0.63
CA HIS A 179 -13.34 13.13 -0.09
C HIS A 179 -14.64 12.81 0.63
N GLY A 180 -14.78 13.31 1.87
CA GLY A 180 -15.89 13.02 2.77
C GLY A 180 -17.26 13.05 2.10
N GLY A 181 -17.85 11.87 1.94
CA GLY A 181 -19.21 11.66 1.45
C GLY A 181 -19.41 10.18 1.16
N THR A 182 -20.44 9.58 1.74
CA THR A 182 -20.81 8.16 1.54
C THR A 182 -20.91 7.82 0.05
N CYS A 183 -20.36 6.68 -0.37
CA CYS A 183 -20.72 6.05 -1.66
C CYS A 183 -21.97 5.18 -1.46
N PRO A 184 -23.17 5.58 -1.92
CA PRO A 184 -24.26 4.64 -2.10
C PRO A 184 -24.06 3.91 -3.43
N GLY A 185 -24.11 2.58 -3.40
CA GLY A 185 -24.29 1.77 -4.61
C GLY A 185 -23.02 1.46 -5.39
N LEU A 186 -22.50 0.26 -5.17
CA LEU A 186 -21.88 -0.52 -6.24
C LEU A 186 -22.97 -0.85 -7.28
N ALA A 187 -23.09 -0.01 -8.31
CA ALA A 187 -23.77 -0.33 -9.55
C ALA A 187 -23.10 0.42 -10.69
N GLU A 188 -22.56 -0.37 -11.63
CA GLU A 188 -22.28 -0.05 -13.04
C GLU A 188 -21.46 1.21 -13.37
N GLY A 189 -20.24 0.97 -13.90
CA GLY A 189 -19.58 1.87 -14.84
C GLY A 189 -18.78 3.03 -14.24
N TRP A 190 -17.51 2.78 -13.94
CA TRP A 190 -16.52 3.87 -13.86
C TRP A 190 -15.40 3.64 -14.88
N VAL A 191 -15.57 4.33 -16.01
CA VAL A 191 -14.59 4.53 -17.06
C VAL A 191 -13.64 5.66 -16.60
N PHE A 192 -12.34 5.39 -16.63
CA PHE A 192 -11.33 6.44 -16.54
C PHE A 192 -11.30 7.24 -17.84
N ARG A 193 -11.36 8.58 -17.74
CA ARG A 193 -10.88 9.46 -18.81
C ARG A 193 -9.36 9.43 -18.77
N GLY A 194 -8.73 8.82 -19.78
CA GLY A 194 -7.31 8.95 -20.03
C GLY A 194 -6.92 10.40 -20.32
N PHE A 195 -5.65 10.73 -20.10
CA PHE A 195 -5.03 11.96 -20.59
C PHE A 195 -3.61 11.67 -21.08
N PRO A 196 -3.13 12.53 -21.99
CA PRO A 196 -2.83 12.19 -23.38
C PRO A 196 -1.44 11.54 -23.51
N ASP A 197 -1.21 10.95 -24.67
CA ASP A 197 0.12 10.57 -25.15
C ASP A 197 1.12 11.69 -24.82
N VAL A 198 1.99 11.44 -23.85
CA VAL A 198 3.23 12.20 -23.73
C VAL A 198 4.12 11.59 -24.80
N ASP A 199 4.34 12.35 -25.88
CA ASP A 199 5.24 11.99 -26.97
C ASP A 199 6.57 11.48 -26.39
N CYS A 200 6.76 10.16 -26.42
CA CYS A 200 8.07 9.55 -26.27
C CYS A 200 8.91 10.00 -27.46
N PRO A 201 10.04 10.71 -27.27
CA PRO A 201 10.90 11.05 -28.39
C PRO A 201 11.43 9.75 -29.00
N ASP A 202 11.17 9.61 -30.31
CA ASP A 202 11.64 8.53 -31.18
C ASP A 202 13.05 8.06 -30.81
N ARG A 203 13.14 6.85 -30.25
CA ARG A 203 14.34 6.02 -30.36
C ARG A 203 13.92 4.71 -30.98
N GLY A 204 14.35 4.57 -32.24
CA GLY A 204 13.90 3.57 -33.18
C GLY A 204 14.15 2.14 -32.73
N GLY A 205 13.34 1.27 -33.34
CA GLY A 205 13.73 -0.11 -33.61
C GLY A 205 13.17 -1.12 -32.63
N CYS A 206 11.92 -1.56 -32.85
CA CYS A 206 11.65 -2.99 -32.80
C CYS A 206 10.50 -3.33 -33.76
N GLU A 207 10.81 -4.16 -34.74
CA GLU A 207 9.95 -4.51 -35.88
C GLU A 207 8.63 -5.15 -35.45
N ARG A 208 7.56 -4.65 -36.06
CA ARG A 208 6.26 -5.33 -36.11
C ARG A 208 6.40 -6.64 -36.87
N ARG A 209 6.29 -7.79 -36.19
CA ARG A 209 5.85 -9.04 -36.84
C ARG A 209 4.37 -9.26 -36.59
N ARG A 210 3.62 -9.14 -37.69
CA ARG A 210 2.25 -9.61 -37.86
C ARG A 210 2.21 -11.14 -37.82
N THR A 211 1.27 -11.69 -37.06
CA THR A 211 0.59 -12.97 -37.36
C THR A 211 -0.87 -12.77 -36.94
N ARG A 212 -1.72 -12.34 -37.88
CA ARG A 212 -2.67 -13.19 -38.65
C ARG A 212 -3.60 -14.02 -37.76
N SER A 213 -4.83 -13.52 -37.72
CA SER A 213 -6.12 -14.12 -37.47
C SER A 213 -6.23 -15.60 -37.87
N PHE A 214 -6.81 -16.40 -36.97
CA PHE A 214 -7.61 -17.58 -37.31
C PHE A 214 -8.90 -17.52 -36.48
N GLY A 215 -10.04 -17.72 -37.13
CA GLY A 215 -11.37 -17.63 -36.55
C GLY A 215 -12.01 -18.98 -36.24
N ALA A 216 -13.13 -18.88 -35.49
CA ALA A 216 -14.26 -19.79 -35.34
C ALA A 216 -14.04 -21.18 -34.69
N ALA A 217 -14.68 -21.45 -33.53
CA ALA A 217 -16.04 -22.00 -33.41
C ALA A 217 -16.30 -22.70 -32.05
N ILE A 218 -17.32 -22.21 -31.34
CA ILE A 218 -18.46 -22.89 -30.66
C ILE A 218 -18.27 -24.22 -29.88
N SER A 219 -18.94 -24.24 -28.72
CA SER A 219 -19.45 -25.36 -27.89
C SER A 219 -18.47 -25.87 -26.83
N SER A 220 -18.84 -26.17 -25.58
CA SER A 220 -20.13 -26.49 -24.97
C SER A 220 -20.02 -26.39 -23.43
N GLY A 221 -21.12 -26.01 -22.76
CA GLY A 221 -21.56 -26.41 -21.39
C GLY A 221 -20.51 -26.44 -20.26
N TRP A 222 -20.74 -25.77 -19.14
CA TRP A 222 -21.67 -26.28 -18.13
C TRP A 222 -22.34 -25.15 -17.36
N SER A 223 -23.65 -25.26 -17.18
CA SER A 223 -24.40 -24.49 -16.20
C SER A 223 -24.75 -25.36 -14.99
N ARG A 224 -24.64 -24.72 -13.82
CA ARG A 224 -25.58 -24.72 -12.70
C ARG A 224 -25.56 -25.85 -11.65
N ASP A 225 -25.69 -25.32 -10.43
CA ASP A 225 -26.34 -25.88 -9.24
C ASP A 225 -25.51 -26.77 -8.29
N ARG A 226 -25.05 -26.17 -7.17
CA ARG A 226 -25.82 -26.21 -5.90
C ARG A 226 -25.11 -25.50 -4.74
N CYS A 227 -25.90 -24.71 -4.00
CA CYS A 227 -25.64 -24.28 -2.62
C CYS A 227 -25.82 -25.43 -1.62
N SER A 228 -25.45 -25.14 -0.35
CA SER A 228 -25.62 -25.88 0.92
C SER A 228 -24.44 -26.81 1.27
N TRP A 229 -23.79 -26.74 2.44
CA TRP A 229 -24.06 -26.13 3.76
C TRP A 229 -22.83 -25.41 4.32
#